data_AF-A0A0Q6G670-F1
#
_entry.id   AF-A0A0Q6G670-F1
#
_cell.length_a   1.000
_cell.length_b   1.000
_cell.length_c   1.000
_cell.angle_alpha   90.00
_cell.angle_beta   90.00
_cell.angle_gamma   90.00
#
_symmetry.space_group_name_H-M   'P 1'
#
loop_
_entity.id
_entity.type
_entity.pdbx_description
1 polymer ?
#
loop_
_entity_poly.entity_id
_entity_poly.type
_entity_poly.pdbx_seq_one_letter_code
_entity_poly.pdbx_strand_id
1 'polypeptide(L)'
;MFGVVLVAAVTSTAMMGPPGRRSYLDAELAEAVANPASVVALVLGVLVVLLPLPPGRSFAAATETLAITVLVLVGAVVAYRAVVGADDDREFDAGSVEAWLLKAAGILVVMTLLAVRADLARRRQSVARRPAGGRSPRGTRP
;
A
#
# COMPACT_ATOMS: atom_id res chain seq x y z
N MET A 1 -8.24 7.98 -7.68
CA MET A 1 -7.01 8.27 -6.90
C MET A 1 -6.45 7.02 -6.24
N PHE A 2 -7.14 6.36 -5.30
CA PHE A 2 -6.59 5.18 -4.58
C PHE A 2 -6.08 4.06 -5.50
N GLY A 3 -6.87 3.63 -6.50
CA GLY A 3 -6.41 2.63 -7.46
C GLY A 3 -5.15 3.04 -8.23
N VAL A 4 -5.01 4.32 -8.56
CA VAL A 4 -3.81 4.86 -9.25
C VAL A 4 -2.59 4.77 -8.34
N VAL A 5 -2.75 5.06 -7.05
CA VAL A 5 -1.67 4.91 -6.05
C VAL A 5 -1.20 3.46 -5.97
N LEU A 6 -2.14 2.50 -5.90
CA LEU A 6 -1.80 1.08 -5.83
C LEU A 6 -1.07 0.61 -7.09
N VAL A 7 -1.60 0.97 -8.26
CA VAL A 7 -0.98 0.61 -9.55
C VAL A 7 0.41 1.21 -9.63
N ALA A 8 0.59 2.50 -9.33
CA ALA A 8 1.88 3.15 -9.37
C ALA A 8 2.89 2.53 -8.40
N ALA A 9 2.47 2.17 -7.17
CA ALA A 9 3.32 1.49 -6.20
C ALA A 9 3.76 0.11 -6.71
N VAL A 10 2.83 -0.69 -7.23
CA VAL A 10 3.11 -2.03 -7.78
C VAL A 10 3.97 -1.95 -9.03
N THR A 11 3.71 -1.00 -9.92
CA THR A 11 4.54 -0.79 -11.11
C THR A 11 5.97 -0.44 -10.71
N SER A 12 6.13 0.48 -9.75
CA SER A 12 7.46 0.86 -9.26
C SER A 12 8.23 -0.33 -8.69
N THR A 13 7.58 -1.16 -7.86
CA THR A 13 8.23 -2.33 -7.27
C THR A 13 8.42 -3.48 -8.22
N ALA A 14 7.53 -3.68 -9.20
CA ALA A 14 7.70 -4.72 -10.20
C ALA A 14 8.97 -4.49 -11.04
N MET A 15 9.27 -3.24 -11.38
CA MET A 15 10.49 -2.88 -12.12
C MET A 15 11.76 -3.16 -11.30
N MET A 16 11.71 -2.89 -10.00
CA MET A 16 12.82 -3.11 -9.06
C MET A 16 12.79 -4.48 -8.39
N GLY A 17 11.85 -5.36 -8.76
CA GLY A 17 11.69 -6.71 -8.21
C GLY A 17 12.83 -7.65 -8.62
N PRO A 18 12.89 -8.88 -8.09
CA PRO A 18 13.90 -9.86 -8.50
C PRO A 18 13.87 -10.13 -10.01
N PRO A 19 15.04 -10.38 -10.64
CA PRO A 19 15.08 -10.75 -12.06
C PRO A 19 14.34 -12.09 -12.24
N GLY A 20 13.33 -12.06 -13.11
CA GLY A 20 12.57 -13.26 -13.47
C GLY A 20 13.11 -13.88 -14.76
N ARG A 21 12.95 -15.20 -14.92
CA ARG A 21 13.28 -15.95 -16.16
C ARG A 21 12.64 -15.41 -17.46
N ARG A 22 11.71 -14.46 -17.38
CA ARG A 22 11.02 -13.82 -18.51
C ARG A 22 11.11 -12.29 -18.51
N SER A 23 11.86 -11.69 -17.59
CA SER A 23 12.00 -10.24 -17.48
C SER A 23 13.31 -9.80 -18.12
N TYR A 24 13.27 -9.51 -19.42
CA TYR A 24 14.41 -8.99 -20.20
C TYR A 24 14.51 -7.46 -20.12
N LEU A 25 14.06 -6.85 -19.02
CA LEU A 25 14.14 -5.41 -18.86
C LEU A 25 15.54 -5.04 -18.36
N ASP A 26 16.25 -4.24 -19.17
CA ASP A 26 17.50 -3.62 -18.80
C ASP A 26 17.29 -2.67 -17.60
N ALA A 27 18.33 -2.50 -16.77
CA ALA A 27 18.27 -1.65 -15.57
C ALA A 27 17.83 -0.22 -15.90
N GLU A 28 18.33 0.35 -17.00
CA GLU A 28 17.97 1.70 -17.44
C GLU A 28 16.46 1.86 -17.69
N LEU A 29 15.85 0.91 -18.39
CA LEU A 29 14.41 0.91 -18.66
C LEU A 29 13.61 0.70 -17.36
N ALA A 30 14.08 -0.20 -16.50
CA ALA A 30 13.43 -0.44 -15.21
C ALA A 30 13.44 0.83 -14.34
N GLU A 31 14.57 1.54 -14.26
CA GLU A 31 14.70 2.80 -13.52
C GLU A 31 13.84 3.92 -14.11
N ALA A 32 13.84 4.05 -15.44
CA ALA A 32 13.07 5.07 -16.16
C ALA A 32 11.56 4.95 -15.90
N VAL A 33 11.07 3.73 -15.65
CA VAL A 33 9.66 3.48 -15.27
C VAL A 33 9.45 3.54 -13.76
N ALA A 34 10.37 2.95 -12.98
CA ALA A 34 10.24 2.84 -11.53
C ALA A 34 10.18 4.21 -10.86
N ASN A 35 11.03 5.15 -11.28
CA ASN A 35 11.16 6.48 -10.70
C ASN A 35 9.88 7.33 -10.79
N PRO A 36 9.31 7.60 -11.99
CA PRO A 36 8.07 8.35 -12.09
C PRO A 36 6.92 7.64 -11.41
N ALA A 37 6.86 6.30 -11.46
CA ALA A 37 5.85 5.53 -10.74
C ALA A 37 5.96 5.72 -9.22
N SER A 38 7.17 5.73 -8.64
CA SER A 38 7.35 6.03 -7.21
C SER A 38 6.85 7.42 -6.85
N VAL A 39 7.18 8.42 -7.67
CA VAL A 39 6.78 9.82 -7.43
C VAL A 39 5.26 9.95 -7.46
N VAL A 40 4.60 9.35 -8.45
CA VAL A 40 3.13 9.34 -8.54
C VAL A 40 2.51 8.63 -7.33
N ALA A 41 3.05 7.48 -6.94
CA ALA A 41 2.58 6.72 -5.78
C ALA A 41 2.68 7.54 -4.49
N LEU A 42 3.79 8.26 -4.29
CA LEU A 42 4.01 9.10 -3.11
C LEU A 42 3.10 10.33 -3.12
N VAL A 43 3.10 11.11 -4.19
CA VAL A 43 2.32 12.37 -4.27
C VAL A 43 0.83 12.09 -4.13
N LEU A 44 0.29 11.17 -4.93
CA LEU A 44 -1.12 10.81 -4.84
C LEU A 44 -1.43 10.05 -3.56
N GLY A 45 -0.50 9.23 -3.07
CA GLY A 45 -0.67 8.47 -1.83
C GLY A 45 -0.81 9.39 -0.62
N VAL A 46 0.05 10.41 -0.50
CA VAL A 46 -0.06 11.45 0.52
C VAL A 46 -1.38 12.19 0.38
N LEU A 47 -1.80 12.58 -0.82
CA LEU A 47 -3.10 13.21 -1.03
C LEU A 47 -4.27 12.33 -0.57
N VAL A 48 -4.24 11.02 -0.85
CA VAL A 48 -5.28 10.08 -0.38
C VAL A 48 -5.24 9.93 1.14
N VAL A 49 -4.05 9.96 1.77
CA VAL A 49 -3.90 9.95 3.23
C VAL A 49 -4.47 11.23 3.87
N LEU A 50 -4.35 12.38 3.22
CA LEU A 50 -4.84 13.65 3.74
C LEU A 50 -6.34 13.87 3.50
N LEU A 51 -6.87 13.38 2.38
CA LEU A 51 -8.28 13.56 2.03
C LEU A 51 -9.21 12.67 2.88
N PRO A 52 -10.42 13.15 3.21
CA PRO A 52 -11.40 12.36 3.93
C PRO A 52 -11.84 11.14 3.12
N LEU A 53 -11.93 9.98 3.77
CA LEU A 53 -12.41 8.76 3.15
C LEU A 53 -13.91 8.88 2.84
N PRO A 54 -14.37 8.50 1.61
CA PRO A 54 -15.79 8.45 1.30
C PRO A 54 -16.53 7.53 2.29
N PRO A 55 -17.73 7.88 2.75
CA PRO A 55 -18.46 7.14 3.80
C PRO A 55 -19.04 5.77 3.36
N GLY A 56 -18.53 5.14 2.30
CA GLY A 56 -19.00 3.85 1.78
C GLY A 56 -18.43 2.64 2.53
N ARG A 57 -19.30 1.71 2.96
CA ARG A 57 -18.91 0.49 3.71
C ARG A 57 -18.04 -0.46 2.89
N SER A 58 -18.39 -0.68 1.62
CA SER A 58 -17.63 -1.52 0.68
C SER A 58 -16.27 -0.92 0.35
N PHE A 59 -16.18 0.41 0.34
CA PHE A 59 -14.95 1.13 0.04
C PHE A 59 -13.90 0.96 1.13
N ALA A 60 -14.29 1.05 2.41
CA ALA A 60 -13.34 0.89 3.53
C ALA A 60 -12.71 -0.51 3.57
N ALA A 61 -13.53 -1.57 3.43
CA ALA A 61 -13.03 -2.94 3.45
C ALA A 61 -12.14 -3.26 2.23
N ALA A 62 -12.55 -2.84 1.03
CA ALA A 62 -11.73 -3.03 -0.17
C ALA A 62 -10.40 -2.25 -0.10
N THR A 63 -10.44 -1.02 0.42
CA THR A 63 -9.25 -0.18 0.61
C THR A 63 -8.27 -0.83 1.58
N GLU A 64 -8.76 -1.32 2.73
CA GLU A 64 -7.94 -2.02 3.72
C GLU A 64 -7.24 -3.24 3.11
N THR A 65 -8.01 -4.16 2.50
CA THR A 65 -7.46 -5.39 1.93
C THR A 65 -6.43 -5.09 0.84
N LEU A 66 -6.77 -4.22 -0.12
CA LEU A 66 -5.86 -3.91 -1.22
C LEU A 66 -4.60 -3.17 -0.75
N ALA A 67 -4.72 -2.24 0.20
CA ALA A 67 -3.57 -1.54 0.77
C ALA A 67 -2.64 -2.52 1.49
N ILE A 68 -3.17 -3.47 2.26
CA ILE A 68 -2.36 -4.49 2.95
C ILE A 68 -1.69 -5.41 1.92
N THR A 69 -2.41 -5.88 0.89
CA THR A 69 -1.83 -6.73 -0.15
C THR A 69 -0.66 -6.03 -0.84
N VAL A 70 -0.85 -4.77 -1.26
CA VAL A 70 0.23 -3.99 -1.89
C VAL A 70 1.37 -3.72 -0.90
N LEU A 71 1.08 -3.41 0.37
CA LEU A 71 2.09 -3.22 1.41
C LEU A 71 3.00 -4.45 1.55
N VAL A 72 2.42 -5.65 1.60
CA VAL A 72 3.17 -6.91 1.72
C VAL A 72 4.03 -7.15 0.47
N LEU A 73 3.48 -6.96 -0.72
CA LEU A 73 4.21 -7.14 -1.98
C LEU A 73 5.37 -6.16 -2.11
N VAL A 74 5.12 -4.88 -1.83
CA VAL A 74 6.15 -3.83 -1.84
C VAL A 74 7.22 -4.15 -0.80
N GLY A 75 6.82 -4.54 0.41
CA GLY A 75 7.74 -4.88 1.50
C GLY A 75 8.66 -6.05 1.15
N ALA A 76 8.15 -7.08 0.48
CA ALA A 76 8.96 -8.20 0.03
C ALA A 76 10.04 -7.77 -0.99
N VAL A 77 9.69 -6.90 -1.95
CA VAL A 77 10.66 -6.38 -2.91
C VAL A 77 11.69 -5.46 -2.25
N VAL A 78 11.26 -4.59 -1.34
CA VAL A 78 12.17 -3.73 -0.57
C VAL A 78 13.14 -4.57 0.25
N ALA A 79 12.66 -5.62 0.93
CA ALA A 79 13.52 -6.53 1.69
C ALA A 79 14.54 -7.23 0.77
N TYR A 80 14.10 -7.71 -0.40
CA TYR A 80 15.00 -8.27 -1.40
C TYR A 80 16.08 -7.26 -1.81
N ARG A 81 15.69 -6.03 -2.18
CA ARG A 81 16.64 -4.99 -2.59
C ARG A 81 17.53 -4.48 -1.47
N ALA A 82 17.07 -4.51 -0.22
CA ALA A 82 17.90 -4.15 0.92
C ALA A 82 19.01 -5.19 1.18
N VAL A 83 18.80 -6.45 0.79
CA VAL A 83 19.79 -7.53 0.93
C VAL A 83 20.70 -7.64 -0.29
N VAL A 84 20.13 -7.60 -1.49
CA VAL A 84 20.88 -7.78 -2.74
C VAL A 84 21.48 -6.48 -3.26
N GLY A 85 20.89 -5.34 -2.93
CA GLY A 85 21.33 -4.04 -3.44
C GLY A 85 21.26 -3.97 -4.96
N ALA A 86 22.38 -3.58 -5.56
CA ALA A 86 22.61 -3.47 -6.99
C ALA A 86 23.16 -4.77 -7.62
N ASP A 87 23.55 -5.76 -6.81
CA ASP A 87 24.27 -6.96 -7.25
C ASP A 87 23.34 -8.05 -7.82
N ASP A 88 22.47 -7.68 -8.77
CA ASP A 88 21.69 -8.64 -9.57
C ASP A 88 22.14 -8.66 -11.04
N ASP A 89 21.63 -9.62 -11.81
CA ASP A 89 22.00 -9.86 -13.22
C ASP A 89 21.76 -8.66 -14.16
N ARG A 90 21.14 -7.56 -13.69
CA ARG A 90 20.84 -6.37 -14.48
C ARG A 90 21.82 -5.22 -14.25
N GLU A 91 22.77 -5.34 -13.33
CA GLU A 91 23.84 -4.35 -13.08
C GLU A 91 23.28 -2.94 -12.78
N PHE A 92 22.37 -2.81 -11.81
CA PHE A 92 21.86 -1.49 -11.41
C PHE A 92 22.96 -0.58 -10.84
N ASP A 93 22.79 0.73 -10.96
CA ASP A 93 23.61 1.66 -10.20
C ASP A 93 23.23 1.63 -8.71
N ALA A 94 24.22 1.56 -7.82
CA ALA A 94 24.01 1.50 -6.38
C ALA A 94 23.30 2.75 -5.84
N GLY A 95 23.64 3.93 -6.38
CA GLY A 95 23.00 5.19 -6.02
C GLY A 95 21.53 5.25 -6.44
N SER A 96 21.22 4.74 -7.63
CA SER A 96 19.83 4.59 -8.10
C SER A 96 19.02 3.65 -7.20
N VAL A 97 19.58 2.51 -6.78
CA VAL A 97 18.91 1.56 -5.87
C VAL A 97 18.67 2.20 -4.50
N GLU A 98 19.65 2.90 -3.94
CA GLU A 98 19.51 3.59 -2.65
C GLU A 98 18.43 4.67 -2.71
N ALA A 99 18.45 5.50 -3.76
CA ALA A 99 17.45 6.53 -3.98
C ALA A 99 16.04 5.94 -4.15
N TRP A 100 15.93 4.78 -4.83
CA TRP A 100 14.67 4.07 -4.95
C TRP A 100 14.20 3.47 -3.61
N LEU A 101 15.10 2.87 -2.83
CA LEU A 101 14.79 2.32 -1.50
C LEU A 101 14.21 3.38 -0.57
N LEU A 102 14.74 4.61 -0.60
CA LEU A 102 14.19 5.73 0.16
C LEU A 102 12.74 6.05 -0.25
N LYS A 103 12.46 6.08 -1.56
CA LYS A 103 11.09 6.31 -2.07
C LYS A 103 10.18 5.14 -1.70
N ALA A 104 10.67 3.91 -1.79
CA ALA A 104 9.93 2.70 -1.46
C ALA A 104 9.59 2.64 0.04
N ALA A 105 10.50 3.06 0.92
CA ALA A 105 10.22 3.25 2.34
C ALA A 105 9.08 4.26 2.56
N GLY A 106 9.09 5.38 1.83
CA GLY A 106 7.97 6.34 1.82
C GLY A 106 6.65 5.70 1.38
N ILE A 107 6.66 4.87 0.34
CA ILE A 107 5.46 4.13 -0.12
C ILE A 107 4.95 3.20 0.99
N LEU A 108 5.83 2.47 1.68
CA LEU A 108 5.45 1.58 2.79
C LEU A 108 4.77 2.35 3.92
N VAL A 109 5.30 3.53 4.28
CA VAL A 109 4.68 4.41 5.29
C VAL A 109 3.29 4.84 4.84
N VAL A 110 3.15 5.32 3.61
CA VAL A 110 1.86 5.73 3.04
C VAL A 110 0.86 4.58 3.04
N MET A 111 1.25 3.39 2.57
CA MET A 111 0.38 2.20 2.56
C MET A 111 -0.06 1.81 3.97
N THR A 112 0.86 1.86 4.94
CA THR A 112 0.56 1.58 6.35
C THR A 112 -0.47 2.57 6.90
N LEU A 113 -0.29 3.87 6.65
CA LEU A 113 -1.23 4.90 7.08
C LEU A 113 -2.61 4.70 6.44
N LEU A 114 -2.68 4.32 5.16
CA LEU A 114 -3.93 4.02 4.48
C LEU A 114 -4.64 2.81 5.11
N ALA A 115 -3.91 1.71 5.36
CA ALA A 115 -4.46 0.53 6.00
C ALA A 115 -5.01 0.84 7.41
N VAL A 116 -4.24 1.57 8.22
CA VAL A 116 -4.67 1.99 9.57
C VAL A 116 -5.91 2.89 9.51
N ARG A 117 -5.95 3.88 8.61
CA ARG A 117 -7.12 4.75 8.46
C ARG A 117 -8.36 3.97 8.02
N ALA A 118 -8.20 3.00 7.12
CA ALA A 118 -9.29 2.15 6.67
C ALA A 118 -9.83 1.25 7.80
N ASP A 119 -8.94 0.61 8.59
CA ASP A 119 -9.34 -0.19 9.76
C ASP A 119 -10.06 0.67 10.81
N LEU A 120 -9.54 1.86 11.12
CA LEU A 120 -10.19 2.79 12.06
C LEU A 120 -11.58 3.21 11.56
N ALA A 121 -11.74 3.51 10.27
CA ALA A 121 -13.03 3.83 9.68
C ALA A 121 -14.01 2.65 9.78
N ARG A 122 -13.53 1.42 9.52
CA ARG A 122 -14.30 0.18 9.68
C ARG A 122 -14.74 -0.03 11.13
N ARG A 123 -13.83 0.11 12.10
CA ARG A 123 -14.13 -0.04 13.55
C ARG A 123 -15.19 0.95 14.02
N ARG A 124 -15.10 2.22 13.62
CA ARG A 124 -16.10 3.25 13.95
C ARG A 124 -17.50 2.88 13.48
N GLN A 125 -17.61 2.32 12.27
CA GLN A 125 -18.90 1.86 11.72
C GLN A 125 -19.47 0.66 12.48
N SER A 126 -18.61 -0.27 12.93
CA SER A 126 -19.02 -1.42 13.74
C SER A 126 -19.52 -1.02 15.13
N VAL A 127 -18.90 -0.03 15.76
CA VAL A 127 -19.31 0.48 17.09
C VAL A 127 -20.66 1.21 17.01
N ALA A 128 -20.88 2.04 15.98
CA ALA A 128 -22.15 2.72 15.76
C ALA A 128 -23.34 1.75 15.54
N ARG A 129 -23.06 0.48 15.25
CA ARG A 129 -24.07 -0.57 15.04
C ARG A 129 -24.46 -1.35 16.29
N ARG A 130 -23.79 -1.21 17.44
CA ARG A 130 -24.23 -1.89 18.68
C ARG A 130 -25.55 -1.25 19.11
N PRO A 131 -26.70 -1.96 19.04
CA PRO A 131 -27.95 -1.42 19.55
C PRO A 131 -27.81 -1.32 21.07
N ALA A 132 -28.05 -0.12 21.61
CA ALA A 132 -28.36 0.05 23.02
C ALA A 132 -29.76 -0.55 23.26
N GLY A 133 -29.87 -1.88 23.36
CA GLY A 133 -31.17 -2.53 23.35
C GLY A 133 -31.11 -4.01 23.70
N GLY A 134 -30.85 -4.30 24.98
CA GLY A 134 -30.88 -5.65 25.52
C GLY A 134 -31.28 -5.69 27.00
N ARG A 135 -32.10 -4.75 27.47
CA ARG A 135 -32.87 -4.93 28.71
C ARG A 135 -34.27 -5.37 28.31
N SER A 136 -34.51 -6.68 28.30
CA SER A 136 -35.88 -7.20 28.38
C SER A 136 -36.48 -6.74 29.70
N PRO A 137 -37.64 -6.05 29.70
CA PRO A 137 -38.44 -5.94 30.90
C PRO A 137 -38.90 -7.37 31.22
N ARG A 138 -38.39 -7.93 32.32
CA ARG A 138 -38.99 -9.14 32.90
C ARG A 138 -40.42 -8.75 33.29
N GLY A 139 -41.36 -9.11 32.43
CA GLY A 139 -42.77 -9.09 32.74
C GLY A 139 -43.00 -9.97 33.96
N THR A 140 -43.33 -9.31 35.07
CA THR A 140 -44.05 -9.87 36.20
C THR A 140 -45.29 -10.58 35.67
N ARG A 141 -45.35 -11.90 35.85
CA ARG A 141 -46.61 -12.65 35.71
C ARG A 141 -47.25 -12.82 37.10
N PRO A 142 -48.59 -12.75 37.16
CA PRO A 142 -49.40 -12.73 38.39
C PRO A 142 -49.34 -14.05 39.17
#